data_AF-A0A7L3W8U5-F1
#
_entry.id   AF-A0A7L3W8U5-F1
#
_cell.length_a   1.000
_cell.length_b   1.000
_cell.length_c   1.000
_cell.angle_alpha   90.00
_cell.angle_beta   90.00
_cell.angle_gamma   90.00
#
_symmetry.space_group_name_H-M   'P 1'
#
loop_
_entity.id
_entity.type
_entity.pdbx_description
1 polymer ?
#
loop_
_entity_poly.entity_id
_entity_poly.type
_entity_poly.pdbx_seq_one_letter_code
_entity_poly.pdbx_strand_id
1 'polypeptide(L)'
;GQIVGGHEAQPHSHPYMAYLKLGTSACGGFLVARDWVMTAAHCKGNATVILGAHNINKPEASQQIRGVLRYHSHPEYDPDTQSNDIMLLKARQSCSGSGGRAGLGANLNEYIKTIPLPKTNSDLPTGTKCSIAGWGLIDEDQATNKLFETQVSIYSRRRCTQFYPHLSTGMVCAGSFHELKDSSQGDSGGPLVCGKVAQGIVSFGYSTPPGVYTRISNYLPWIKKTLKK
;
A
#
# COMPACT_ATOMS: atom_id res chain seq x y z
N GLY A 1 15.22 -12.14 10.95
CA GLY A 1 13.93 -12.21 10.24
C GLY A 1 13.94 -11.16 9.15
N GLN A 2 13.42 -11.47 7.97
CA GLN A 2 13.81 -10.74 6.77
C GLN A 2 12.76 -10.01 5.91
N ILE A 3 11.44 -10.22 5.91
CA ILE A 3 10.61 -10.27 4.68
C ILE A 3 11.30 -11.34 3.88
N VAL A 4 10.75 -12.54 3.79
CA VAL A 4 11.57 -13.62 3.24
C VAL A 4 11.84 -13.29 1.75
N GLY A 5 13.08 -12.83 1.46
CA GLY A 5 13.48 -12.17 0.20
C GLY A 5 13.75 -10.66 0.23
N GLY A 6 13.70 -9.97 1.37
CA GLY A 6 13.85 -8.51 1.51
C GLY A 6 15.02 -8.05 2.36
N HIS A 7 15.10 -6.74 2.60
CA HIS A 7 16.04 -6.12 3.53
C HIS A 7 15.43 -4.87 4.18
N GLU A 8 16.01 -4.43 5.30
CA GLU A 8 15.61 -3.17 5.94
C GLU A 8 15.81 -2.03 4.94
N ALA A 9 14.76 -1.26 4.69
CA ALA A 9 14.83 -0.10 3.81
C ALA A 9 15.72 0.97 4.46
N GLN A 10 16.39 1.77 3.63
CA GLN A 10 17.08 2.95 4.16
C GLN A 10 16.06 3.88 4.84
N PRO A 11 16.33 4.41 6.06
CA PRO A 11 15.36 5.23 6.77
C PRO A 11 14.81 6.37 5.91
N HIS A 12 13.49 6.46 5.81
CA HIS A 12 12.75 7.48 5.06
C HIS A 12 12.98 7.48 3.52
N SER A 13 13.53 6.40 2.96
CA SER A 13 13.72 6.24 1.50
C SER A 13 12.41 6.10 0.71
N HIS A 14 11.32 5.73 1.38
CA HIS A 14 9.97 5.65 0.78
C HIS A 14 9.03 6.69 1.40
N PRO A 15 9.21 7.99 1.07
CA PRO A 15 8.49 9.09 1.74
C PRO A 15 6.98 9.12 1.46
N TYR A 16 6.49 8.24 0.59
CA TYR A 16 5.06 8.09 0.30
C TYR A 16 4.37 7.05 1.18
N MET A 17 5.12 6.23 1.93
CA MET A 17 4.54 5.17 2.75
C MET A 17 3.67 5.73 3.88
N ALA A 18 2.56 5.07 4.11
CA ALA A 18 1.66 5.31 5.23
C ALA A 18 1.45 4.01 6.00
N TYR A 19 1.58 4.08 7.32
CA TYR A 19 1.19 3.00 8.21
C TYR A 19 -0.22 3.26 8.73
N LEU A 20 -1.11 2.28 8.57
CA LEU A 20 -2.49 2.34 9.04
C LEU A 20 -2.64 1.49 10.29
N LYS A 21 -2.72 2.15 11.44
CA LYS A 21 -2.96 1.47 12.73
C LYS A 21 -4.45 1.22 12.91
N LEU A 22 -4.85 -0.05 12.97
CA LEU A 22 -6.23 -0.54 13.02
C LEU A 22 -6.46 -1.35 14.31
N GLY A 23 -6.46 -0.66 15.46
CA GLY A 23 -6.54 -1.31 16.77
C GLY A 23 -5.31 -2.19 17.05
N THR A 24 -5.52 -3.51 17.12
CA THR A 24 -4.46 -4.54 17.28
C THR A 24 -3.89 -5.02 15.95
N SER A 25 -4.48 -4.62 14.82
CA SER A 25 -4.03 -4.95 13.47
C SER A 25 -3.45 -3.72 12.77
N ALA A 26 -2.81 -3.95 11.62
CA ALA A 26 -2.29 -2.87 10.80
C ALA A 26 -2.34 -3.22 9.32
N CYS A 27 -2.39 -2.18 8.50
CA CYS A 27 -2.20 -2.26 7.06
C CYS A 27 -1.17 -1.23 6.61
N GLY A 28 -0.65 -1.44 5.40
CA GLY A 28 0.03 -0.42 4.63
C GLY A 28 -0.94 0.53 3.93
N GLY A 29 -0.36 1.60 3.42
CA GLY A 29 -1.00 2.58 2.56
C GLY A 29 0.05 3.48 1.95
N PHE A 30 -0.37 4.38 1.07
CA PHE A 30 0.53 5.34 0.46
C PHE A 30 -0.15 6.65 0.08
N LEU A 31 0.59 7.74 0.23
CA LEU A 31 0.10 9.09 0.00
C LEU A 31 0.04 9.39 -1.51
N VAL A 32 -1.16 9.63 -2.03
CA VAL A 32 -1.39 9.93 -3.46
C VAL A 32 -1.72 11.39 -3.71
N ALA A 33 -2.18 12.10 -2.67
CA ALA A 33 -2.27 13.56 -2.61
C ALA A 33 -2.16 14.00 -1.14
N ARG A 34 -2.04 15.31 -0.87
CA ARG A 34 -1.74 15.83 0.48
C ARG A 34 -2.68 15.29 1.57
N ASP A 35 -3.96 15.13 1.27
CA ASP A 35 -5.00 14.67 2.17
C ASP A 35 -5.53 13.27 1.81
N TRP A 36 -4.89 12.57 0.88
CA TRP A 36 -5.38 11.30 0.35
C TRP A 36 -4.36 10.18 0.47
N VAL A 37 -4.73 9.14 1.22
CA VAL A 37 -4.00 7.88 1.32
C VAL A 37 -4.78 6.81 0.55
N MET A 38 -4.09 6.07 -0.30
CA MET A 38 -4.62 4.88 -0.96
C MET A 38 -4.19 3.64 -0.19
N THR A 39 -5.10 2.67 -0.08
CA THR A 39 -4.89 1.38 0.60
C THR A 39 -5.87 0.34 0.03
N ALA A 40 -5.85 -0.88 0.55
CA ALA A 40 -6.80 -1.94 0.20
C ALA A 40 -8.16 -1.71 0.88
N ALA A 41 -9.25 -2.13 0.24
CA ALA A 41 -10.59 -2.01 0.81
C ALA A 41 -10.81 -2.95 2.00
N HIS A 42 -10.18 -4.12 2.02
CA HIS A 42 -10.24 -5.04 3.15
C HIS A 42 -9.60 -4.47 4.43
N CYS A 43 -8.74 -3.45 4.32
CA CYS A 43 -8.14 -2.73 5.45
C CYS A 43 -9.09 -1.72 6.11
N LYS A 44 -10.39 -1.73 5.79
CA LYS A 44 -11.37 -0.81 6.36
C LYS A 44 -11.56 -1.07 7.85
N GLY A 45 -11.26 -0.06 8.66
CA GLY A 45 -11.48 -0.05 10.10
C GLY A 45 -11.19 1.33 10.68
N ASN A 46 -11.27 1.49 12.00
CA ASN A 46 -10.93 2.75 12.66
C ASN A 46 -9.40 2.98 12.60
N ALA A 47 -8.95 3.67 11.56
CA ALA A 47 -7.54 3.84 11.24
C ALA A 47 -6.96 5.13 11.81
N THR A 48 -5.78 5.02 12.40
CA THR A 48 -4.84 6.14 12.55
C THR A 48 -3.78 6.05 11.46
N VAL A 49 -3.60 7.11 10.68
CA VAL A 49 -2.59 7.18 9.62
C VAL A 49 -1.31 7.77 10.19
N ILE A 50 -0.19 7.06 10.04
CA ILE A 50 1.15 7.54 10.40
C ILE A 50 1.96 7.67 9.12
N LEU A 51 2.33 8.90 8.77
CA LEU A 51 3.19 9.22 7.62
C LEU A 51 4.62 9.48 8.09
N GLY A 52 5.61 9.26 7.21
CA GLY A 52 7.01 9.62 7.48
C GLY A 52 7.70 8.74 8.52
N ALA A 53 7.13 7.58 8.87
CA ALA A 53 7.75 6.63 9.77
C ALA A 53 8.84 5.82 9.06
N HIS A 54 9.93 5.52 9.75
CA HIS A 54 10.78 4.36 9.49
C HIS A 54 10.50 3.29 10.53
N ASN A 55 10.54 3.64 11.82
CA ASN A 55 10.24 2.77 12.94
C ASN A 55 8.87 3.09 13.57
N ILE A 56 7.89 2.21 13.43
CA ILE A 56 6.51 2.42 13.91
C ILE A 56 6.36 2.35 15.45
N ASN A 57 7.34 1.80 16.17
CA ASN A 57 7.33 1.71 17.63
C ASN A 57 8.11 2.83 18.32
N LYS A 58 8.86 3.63 17.56
CA LYS A 58 9.61 4.76 18.11
C LYS A 58 8.99 6.07 17.63
N PRO A 59 8.81 7.06 18.51
CA PRO A 59 8.51 8.41 18.07
C PRO A 59 9.66 8.95 17.21
N GLU A 60 9.36 9.41 16.01
CA GLU A 60 10.32 10.03 15.11
C GLU A 60 9.86 11.45 14.74
N ALA A 61 10.77 12.42 14.69
CA ALA A 61 10.41 13.81 14.37
C ALA A 61 9.86 13.98 12.93
N SER A 62 10.14 13.02 12.05
CA SER A 62 9.60 12.91 10.70
C SER A 62 8.12 12.52 10.67
N GLN A 63 7.59 11.91 11.73
CA GLN A 63 6.25 11.36 11.75
C GLN A 63 5.17 12.43 11.78
N GLN A 64 4.12 12.20 10.98
CA GLN A 64 2.88 12.96 11.06
C GLN A 64 1.70 12.01 11.30
N ILE A 65 1.10 12.12 12.48
CA ILE A 65 -0.07 11.32 12.87
C ILE A 65 -1.34 12.05 12.44
N ARG A 66 -2.22 11.35 11.73
CA ARG A 66 -3.45 11.89 11.14
C ARG A 66 -4.63 10.95 11.43
N GLY A 67 -5.79 11.54 11.70
CA GLY A 67 -7.05 10.80 11.74
C GLY A 67 -7.66 10.67 10.33
N VAL A 68 -8.57 9.73 10.15
CA VAL A 68 -9.32 9.57 8.89
C VAL A 68 -10.69 10.22 9.00
N LEU A 69 -11.00 11.13 8.08
CA LEU A 69 -12.31 11.79 8.01
C LEU A 69 -13.34 10.98 7.25
N ARG A 70 -12.91 10.35 6.14
CA ARG A 70 -13.79 9.63 5.22
C ARG A 70 -13.07 8.44 4.62
N TYR A 71 -13.82 7.36 4.48
CA TYR A 71 -13.42 6.11 3.85
C TYR A 71 -14.18 5.99 2.54
N HIS A 72 -13.46 5.91 1.42
CA HIS A 72 -14.03 5.73 0.09
C HIS A 72 -13.54 4.39 -0.47
N SER A 73 -14.17 3.29 -0.05
CA SER A 73 -13.99 1.97 -0.66
C SER A 73 -14.57 1.97 -2.08
N HIS A 74 -14.03 1.14 -2.98
CA HIS A 74 -14.69 0.91 -4.25
C HIS A 74 -16.11 0.39 -4.01
N PRO A 75 -17.14 0.92 -4.69
CA PRO A 75 -18.54 0.55 -4.44
C PRO A 75 -18.84 -0.91 -4.78
N GLU A 76 -18.04 -1.50 -5.66
CA GLU A 76 -18.15 -2.90 -6.09
C GLU A 76 -17.10 -3.80 -5.40
N TYR A 77 -16.51 -3.36 -4.29
CA TYR A 77 -15.62 -4.23 -3.50
C TYR A 77 -16.40 -5.46 -3.01
N ASP A 78 -15.85 -6.63 -3.28
CA ASP A 78 -16.41 -7.92 -2.87
C ASP A 78 -15.40 -8.65 -1.96
N PRO A 79 -15.71 -8.86 -0.66
CA PRO A 79 -14.80 -9.51 0.28
C PRO A 79 -14.62 -11.01 0.01
N ASP A 80 -15.55 -11.68 -0.68
CA ASP A 80 -15.47 -13.13 -0.93
C ASP A 80 -14.45 -13.43 -2.03
N THR A 81 -14.43 -12.59 -3.07
CA THR A 81 -13.50 -12.71 -4.20
C THR A 81 -12.27 -11.79 -4.08
N GLN A 82 -12.26 -10.90 -3.09
CA GLN A 82 -11.32 -9.77 -2.97
C GLN A 82 -11.24 -8.93 -4.25
N SER A 83 -12.31 -8.90 -5.04
CA SER A 83 -12.36 -8.08 -6.24
C SER A 83 -12.62 -6.62 -5.89
N ASN A 84 -12.07 -5.71 -6.71
CA ASN A 84 -12.12 -4.28 -6.49
C ASN A 84 -11.58 -3.83 -5.11
N ASP A 85 -10.54 -4.51 -4.62
CA ASP A 85 -9.90 -4.27 -3.33
C ASP A 85 -9.03 -3.00 -3.34
N ILE A 86 -9.70 -1.85 -3.35
CA ILE A 86 -9.11 -0.51 -3.34
C ILE A 86 -9.96 0.46 -2.51
N MET A 87 -9.29 1.27 -1.70
CA MET A 87 -9.90 2.31 -0.90
C MET A 87 -9.05 3.58 -0.86
N LEU A 88 -9.73 4.73 -0.89
CA LEU A 88 -9.14 6.05 -0.68
C LEU A 88 -9.60 6.60 0.68
N LEU A 89 -8.63 6.98 1.51
CA LEU A 89 -8.83 7.59 2.81
C LEU A 89 -8.57 9.09 2.71
N LYS A 90 -9.53 9.90 3.17
CA LYS A 90 -9.31 11.34 3.33
C LYS A 90 -8.77 11.60 4.74
N ALA A 91 -7.46 11.82 4.86
CA ALA A 91 -6.76 11.98 6.13
C ALA A 91 -6.61 13.46 6.52
N ARG A 92 -6.85 13.81 7.79
CA ARG A 92 -6.70 15.19 8.32
C ARG A 92 -5.93 15.20 9.64
N GLN A 93 -5.32 16.34 9.97
CA GLN A 93 -4.77 16.55 11.30
C GLN A 93 -5.85 16.35 12.37
N SER A 94 -5.55 15.54 13.40
CA SER A 94 -6.42 15.47 14.57
C SER A 94 -6.40 16.81 15.29
N CYS A 95 -7.58 17.40 15.51
CA CYS A 95 -7.75 18.61 16.32
C CYS A 95 -7.69 18.25 17.80
N SER A 96 -6.52 17.84 18.30
CA SER A 96 -6.33 17.53 19.71
C SER A 96 -5.20 18.41 20.25
N GLY A 97 -5.54 19.67 20.57
CA GLY A 97 -4.64 20.63 21.22
C GLY A 97 -4.65 22.03 20.61
N SER A 98 -5.30 22.96 21.32
CA SER A 98 -5.07 24.42 21.36
C SER A 98 -4.71 25.18 20.07
N GLY A 99 -5.71 25.79 19.45
CA GLY A 99 -5.58 27.08 18.73
C GLY A 99 -4.96 27.10 17.32
N GLY A 100 -4.37 26.00 16.85
CA GLY A 100 -3.83 25.92 15.47
C GLY A 100 -4.92 25.63 14.44
N ARG A 101 -4.99 26.41 13.34
CA ARG A 101 -5.82 26.05 12.17
C ARG A 101 -5.45 24.64 11.73
N ALA A 102 -6.38 23.69 11.81
CA ALA A 102 -6.17 22.32 11.35
C ALA A 102 -5.76 22.34 9.87
N GLY A 103 -4.50 22.05 9.58
CA GLY A 103 -4.00 21.90 8.22
C GLY A 103 -4.82 20.83 7.50
N LEU A 104 -5.29 21.16 6.30
CA LEU A 104 -6.21 20.31 5.54
C LEU A 104 -5.56 19.00 5.04
N GLY A 105 -4.23 18.95 4.94
CA GLY A 105 -3.49 17.76 4.52
C GLY A 105 -2.10 17.66 5.15
N ALA A 106 -1.36 16.62 4.76
CA ALA A 106 0.02 16.39 5.15
C ALA A 106 0.93 17.58 4.81
N ASN A 107 1.89 17.85 5.70
CA ASN A 107 2.96 18.79 5.44
C ASN A 107 4.04 18.04 4.67
N LEU A 108 4.08 18.22 3.35
CA LEU A 108 5.07 17.54 2.50
C LEU A 108 6.47 18.08 2.81
N ASN A 109 7.44 17.18 2.90
CA ASN A 109 8.85 17.48 3.17
C ASN A 109 9.74 16.37 2.58
N GLU A 110 11.00 16.27 3.01
CA GLU A 110 11.91 15.22 2.53
C GLU A 110 11.47 13.80 2.93
N TYR A 111 10.78 13.64 4.07
CA TYR A 111 10.30 12.36 4.62
C TYR A 111 8.86 12.03 4.21
N ILE A 112 8.08 13.00 3.74
CA ILE A 112 6.67 12.85 3.39
C ILE A 112 6.40 13.46 2.01
N LYS A 113 6.15 12.60 1.02
CA LYS A 113 5.90 12.97 -0.38
C LYS A 113 4.76 12.15 -0.96
N THR A 114 4.14 12.64 -2.02
CA THR A 114 3.14 11.88 -2.77
C THR A 114 3.81 10.98 -3.81
N ILE A 115 3.27 9.80 -4.06
CA ILE A 115 3.68 8.95 -5.19
C ILE A 115 2.74 9.16 -6.40
N PRO A 116 3.26 9.28 -7.63
CA PRO A 116 2.42 9.41 -8.81
C PRO A 116 1.63 8.13 -9.09
N LEU A 117 0.45 8.31 -9.66
CA LEU A 117 -0.42 7.24 -10.16
C LEU A 117 -0.21 7.01 -11.66
N PRO A 118 -0.64 5.86 -12.21
CA PRO A 118 -0.54 5.58 -13.63
C PRO A 118 -1.39 6.56 -14.44
N LYS A 119 -0.90 6.95 -15.61
CA LYS A 119 -1.61 7.91 -16.49
C LYS A 119 -2.60 7.22 -17.43
N THR A 120 -2.31 5.98 -17.80
CA THR A 120 -3.04 5.20 -18.81
C THR A 120 -3.50 3.87 -18.23
N ASN A 121 -4.57 3.31 -18.82
CA ASN A 121 -5.04 1.96 -18.50
C ASN A 121 -4.26 0.91 -19.31
N SER A 122 -2.94 0.91 -19.16
CA SER A 122 -2.03 -0.04 -19.81
C SER A 122 -1.58 -1.09 -18.82
N ASP A 123 -1.54 -2.35 -19.25
CA ASP A 123 -0.92 -3.42 -18.48
C ASP A 123 0.60 -3.22 -18.40
N LEU A 124 1.19 -3.69 -17.30
CA LEU A 124 2.63 -3.77 -17.17
C LEU A 124 3.17 -4.98 -17.95
N PRO A 125 4.24 -4.82 -18.73
CA PRO A 125 4.88 -5.95 -19.39
C PRO A 125 5.31 -7.03 -18.40
N THR A 126 5.26 -8.30 -18.83
CA THR A 126 5.80 -9.42 -18.04
C THR A 126 7.29 -9.19 -17.75
N GLY A 127 7.72 -9.47 -16.53
CA GLY A 127 9.10 -9.29 -16.10
C GLY A 127 9.45 -7.85 -15.69
N THR A 128 8.51 -6.90 -15.78
CA THR A 128 8.71 -5.54 -15.26
C THR A 128 9.13 -5.61 -13.80
N LYS A 129 10.25 -4.98 -13.47
CA LYS A 129 10.79 -4.90 -12.11
C LYS A 129 10.02 -3.84 -11.31
N CYS A 130 9.59 -4.24 -10.12
CA CYS A 130 8.87 -3.41 -9.18
C CYS A 130 9.46 -3.62 -7.78
N SER A 131 9.09 -2.76 -6.85
CA SER A 131 9.37 -2.94 -5.43
C SER A 131 8.09 -2.86 -4.62
N ILE A 132 8.13 -3.54 -3.47
CA ILE A 132 7.13 -3.43 -2.41
C ILE A 132 7.86 -3.05 -1.14
N ALA A 133 7.18 -2.33 -0.26
CA ALA A 133 7.71 -1.97 1.05
C ALA A 133 6.59 -2.01 2.08
N GLY A 134 6.93 -2.34 3.32
CA GLY A 134 5.96 -2.41 4.41
C GLY A 134 6.55 -2.79 5.76
N TRP A 135 5.68 -2.86 6.75
CA TRP A 135 5.99 -3.22 8.14
C TRP A 135 5.36 -4.57 8.52
N GLY A 136 5.02 -5.39 7.52
CA GLY A 136 4.46 -6.72 7.71
C GLY A 136 5.46 -7.71 8.30
N LEU A 137 5.01 -8.96 8.43
CA LEU A 137 5.82 -10.03 8.98
C LEU A 137 7.07 -10.27 8.12
N ILE A 138 8.22 -10.31 8.79
CA ILE A 138 9.51 -10.54 8.16
C ILE A 138 9.89 -12.04 8.15
N ASP A 139 9.22 -12.85 8.96
CA ASP A 139 9.27 -14.31 8.96
C ASP A 139 7.99 -14.81 9.64
N GLU A 140 7.76 -16.13 9.67
CA GLU A 140 6.52 -16.75 10.20
C GLU A 140 6.13 -16.25 11.61
N ASP A 141 7.10 -15.83 12.42
CA ASP A 141 6.88 -15.40 13.82
C ASP A 141 7.40 -13.99 14.19
N GLN A 142 7.98 -13.24 13.25
CA GLN A 142 8.61 -11.94 13.58
C GLN A 142 7.98 -10.78 12.80
N ALA A 143 7.26 -9.91 13.49
CA ALA A 143 6.89 -8.60 12.99
C ALA A 143 8.11 -7.67 13.02
N THR A 144 8.32 -6.87 11.97
CA THR A 144 9.32 -5.80 12.00
C THR A 144 8.70 -4.51 12.51
N ASN A 145 9.44 -3.81 13.37
CA ASN A 145 9.07 -2.46 13.77
C ASN A 145 9.58 -1.42 12.78
N LYS A 146 10.43 -1.81 11.84
CA LYS A 146 11.07 -0.94 10.84
C LYS A 146 10.58 -1.24 9.44
N LEU A 147 10.66 -0.27 8.54
CA LEU A 147 10.27 -0.47 7.15
C LEU A 147 11.25 -1.40 6.44
N PHE A 148 10.72 -2.41 5.75
CA PHE A 148 11.47 -3.31 4.89
C PHE A 148 11.02 -3.15 3.44
N GLU A 149 11.90 -3.50 2.51
CA GLU A 149 11.62 -3.51 1.08
C GLU A 149 12.15 -4.77 0.39
N THR A 150 11.51 -5.13 -0.73
CA THR A 150 12.00 -6.18 -1.63
C THR A 150 11.64 -5.87 -3.09
N GLN A 151 12.35 -6.54 -4.02
CA GLN A 151 12.11 -6.45 -5.44
C GLN A 151 11.26 -7.62 -5.93
N VAL A 152 10.24 -7.31 -6.72
CA VAL A 152 9.36 -8.29 -7.35
C VAL A 152 9.29 -8.05 -8.84
N SER A 153 8.85 -9.05 -9.60
CA SER A 153 8.68 -8.93 -11.04
C SER A 153 7.24 -9.25 -11.43
N ILE A 154 6.69 -8.54 -12.41
CA ILE A 154 5.34 -8.79 -12.92
C ILE A 154 5.27 -10.17 -13.59
N TYR A 155 4.28 -10.97 -13.20
CA TYR A 155 3.96 -12.24 -13.84
C TYR A 155 3.04 -12.01 -15.03
N SER A 156 3.21 -12.81 -16.08
CA SER A 156 2.22 -12.83 -17.17
C SER A 156 0.86 -13.25 -16.63
N ARG A 157 -0.23 -12.66 -17.13
CA ARG A 157 -1.60 -13.03 -16.74
C ARG A 157 -1.84 -14.54 -16.91
N ARG A 158 -1.38 -15.14 -18.02
CA ARG A 158 -1.48 -16.60 -18.27
C ARG A 158 -0.87 -17.42 -17.13
N ARG A 159 0.35 -17.08 -16.70
CA ARG A 159 1.02 -17.76 -15.58
C ARG A 159 0.28 -17.51 -14.28
N CYS A 160 -0.19 -16.29 -14.03
CA CYS A 160 -0.91 -16.02 -12.79
C CYS A 160 -2.25 -16.78 -12.68
N THR A 161 -2.99 -16.91 -13.78
CA THR A 161 -4.25 -17.67 -13.80
C THR A 161 -4.06 -19.16 -13.50
N GLN A 162 -2.86 -19.71 -13.68
CA GLN A 162 -2.55 -21.08 -13.23
C GLN A 162 -2.56 -21.23 -11.71
N PHE A 163 -2.22 -20.17 -10.97
CA PHE A 163 -2.27 -20.12 -9.51
C PHE A 163 -3.62 -19.60 -9.01
N TYR A 164 -4.21 -18.63 -9.72
CA TYR A 164 -5.45 -17.95 -9.36
C TYR A 164 -6.46 -18.04 -10.52
N PRO A 165 -7.25 -19.13 -10.62
CA PRO A 165 -8.16 -19.35 -11.75
C PRO A 165 -9.19 -18.24 -11.99
N HIS A 166 -9.55 -17.49 -10.95
CA HIS A 166 -10.57 -16.42 -10.98
C HIS A 166 -9.96 -15.00 -11.01
N LEU A 167 -8.71 -14.84 -11.45
CA LEU A 167 -8.02 -13.54 -11.48
C LEU A 167 -8.69 -12.54 -12.43
N SER A 168 -9.31 -11.50 -11.86
CA SER A 168 -10.00 -10.44 -12.62
C SER A 168 -9.02 -9.52 -13.40
N THR A 169 -9.54 -8.76 -14.37
CA THR A 169 -8.76 -7.71 -15.08
C THR A 169 -8.35 -6.55 -14.17
N GLY A 170 -9.02 -6.39 -13.03
CA GLY A 170 -8.68 -5.43 -11.98
C GLY A 170 -7.51 -5.87 -11.10
N MET A 171 -6.90 -7.02 -11.36
CA MET A 171 -5.78 -7.58 -10.59
C MET A 171 -4.55 -7.82 -11.47
N VAL A 172 -3.38 -7.80 -10.84
CA VAL A 172 -2.07 -8.15 -11.42
C VAL A 172 -1.29 -8.98 -10.39
N CYS A 173 -0.35 -9.79 -10.85
CA CYS A 173 0.45 -10.62 -9.97
C CYS A 173 1.92 -10.28 -10.12
N ALA A 174 2.61 -10.27 -8.99
CA ALA A 174 4.04 -10.02 -8.92
C ALA A 174 4.64 -10.90 -7.84
N GLY A 175 5.91 -11.23 -8.00
CA GLY A 175 6.64 -11.98 -7.00
C GLY A 175 8.10 -12.15 -7.39
N SER A 176 8.89 -12.77 -6.51
CA SER A 176 10.25 -13.17 -6.85
C SER A 176 10.22 -14.41 -7.74
N PHE A 177 10.98 -14.40 -8.84
CA PHE A 177 11.16 -15.60 -9.68
C PHE A 177 12.21 -16.56 -9.11
N HIS A 178 13.00 -16.12 -8.14
CA HIS A 178 14.17 -16.85 -7.62
C HIS A 178 14.04 -17.23 -6.15
N GLU A 179 13.07 -16.66 -5.43
CA GLU A 179 12.84 -16.92 -4.00
C GLU A 179 11.44 -17.49 -3.80
N LEU A 180 11.30 -18.35 -2.78
CA LEU A 180 10.10 -19.17 -2.57
C LEU A 180 9.04 -18.54 -1.68
N LYS A 181 9.27 -17.34 -1.12
CA LYS A 181 8.33 -16.64 -0.22
C LYS A 181 8.05 -15.22 -0.74
N ASP A 182 6.81 -14.73 -0.56
CA ASP A 182 6.29 -13.45 -1.07
C ASP A 182 5.83 -12.53 0.08
N SER A 183 5.14 -11.42 -0.23
CA SER A 183 4.52 -10.48 0.71
C SER A 183 3.80 -11.17 1.87
N SER A 184 4.01 -10.67 3.10
CA SER A 184 3.48 -11.27 4.32
C SER A 184 2.30 -10.48 4.91
N GLN A 185 1.69 -11.00 5.98
CA GLN A 185 0.66 -10.27 6.74
C GLN A 185 1.18 -8.91 7.22
N GLY A 186 0.39 -7.85 7.03
CA GLY A 186 0.72 -6.47 7.46
C GLY A 186 1.24 -5.55 6.36
N ASP A 187 1.59 -6.09 5.19
CA ASP A 187 1.93 -5.29 3.99
C ASP A 187 0.69 -4.93 3.15
N SER A 188 -0.45 -5.58 3.43
CA SER A 188 -1.74 -5.34 2.78
C SER A 188 -2.08 -3.85 2.70
N GLY A 189 -2.49 -3.38 1.53
CA GLY A 189 -2.74 -1.97 1.26
C GLY A 189 -1.50 -1.14 0.90
N GLY A 190 -0.29 -1.68 1.06
CA GLY A 190 0.95 -1.06 0.61
C GLY A 190 1.04 -0.96 -0.93
N PRO A 191 1.91 -0.09 -1.47
CA PRO A 191 2.05 0.09 -2.91
C PRO A 191 2.98 -0.95 -3.55
N LEU A 192 2.59 -1.44 -4.73
CA LEU A 192 3.49 -2.02 -5.71
C LEU A 192 4.02 -0.90 -6.60
N VAL A 193 5.32 -0.61 -6.52
CA VAL A 193 5.96 0.52 -7.19
C VAL A 193 6.81 0.04 -8.37
N CYS A 194 6.48 0.48 -9.58
CA CYS A 194 7.27 0.19 -10.78
C CYS A 194 7.62 1.49 -11.48
N GLY A 195 8.91 1.73 -11.77
CA GLY A 195 9.35 2.97 -12.42
C GLY A 195 8.97 4.24 -11.64
N LYS A 196 9.01 4.20 -10.30
CA LYS A 196 8.61 5.30 -9.38
C LYS A 196 7.12 5.68 -9.42
N VAL A 197 6.26 4.81 -9.96
CA VAL A 197 4.81 4.97 -10.02
C VAL A 197 4.16 3.88 -9.19
N ALA A 198 3.13 4.22 -8.40
CA ALA A 198 2.30 3.21 -7.73
C ALA A 198 1.41 2.53 -8.79
N GLN A 199 1.71 1.29 -9.13
CA GLN A 199 1.01 0.53 -10.17
C GLN A 199 0.01 -0.47 -9.59
N GLY A 200 0.23 -0.91 -8.36
CA GLY A 200 -0.66 -1.83 -7.68
C GLY A 200 -0.77 -1.57 -6.18
N ILE A 201 -1.68 -2.30 -5.54
CA ILE A 201 -1.92 -2.30 -4.09
C ILE A 201 -1.80 -3.75 -3.63
N VAL A 202 -1.00 -4.04 -2.61
CA VAL A 202 -0.91 -5.37 -1.99
C VAL A 202 -2.31 -5.77 -1.52
N SER A 203 -2.83 -6.90 -2.00
CA SER A 203 -4.20 -7.35 -1.71
C SER A 203 -4.19 -8.69 -0.97
N PHE A 204 -3.86 -9.79 -1.67
CA PHE A 204 -3.79 -11.13 -1.09
C PHE A 204 -2.74 -12.00 -1.79
N GLY A 205 -2.47 -13.18 -1.25
CA GLY A 205 -1.54 -14.13 -1.86
C GLY A 205 -1.53 -15.45 -1.11
N TYR A 206 -0.84 -16.43 -1.67
CA TYR A 206 -0.45 -17.62 -0.93
C TYR A 206 0.85 -17.35 -0.15
N SER A 207 1.30 -18.31 0.66
CA SER A 207 2.60 -18.22 1.34
C SER A 207 3.81 -18.26 0.38
N THR A 208 3.55 -18.55 -0.90
CA THR A 208 4.56 -18.60 -1.97
C THR A 208 4.17 -17.68 -3.13
N PRO A 209 5.15 -17.13 -3.88
CA PRO A 209 4.89 -16.30 -5.03
C PRO A 209 4.10 -16.99 -6.15
N PRO A 210 3.30 -16.25 -6.93
CA PRO A 210 3.16 -14.79 -6.89
C PRO A 210 2.03 -14.30 -5.96
N GLY A 211 2.22 -13.16 -5.32
CA GLY A 211 1.17 -12.39 -4.68
C GLY A 211 0.27 -11.68 -5.70
N VAL A 212 -0.95 -11.36 -5.27
CA VAL A 212 -1.97 -10.66 -6.04
C VAL A 212 -2.11 -9.22 -5.55
N TYR A 213 -2.16 -8.32 -6.51
CA TYR A 213 -2.22 -6.88 -6.30
C TYR A 213 -3.41 -6.30 -7.07
N THR A 214 -4.10 -5.34 -6.47
CA THR A 214 -5.11 -4.55 -7.19
C THR A 214 -4.42 -3.67 -8.23
N ARG A 215 -4.79 -3.80 -9.52
CA ARG A 215 -4.21 -3.05 -10.64
C ARG A 215 -4.77 -1.62 -10.69
N ILE A 216 -4.01 -0.64 -10.18
CA ILE A 216 -4.47 0.76 -10.02
C ILE A 216 -4.94 1.38 -11.34
N SER A 217 -4.28 1.07 -12.45
CA SER A 217 -4.61 1.60 -13.78
C SER A 217 -6.05 1.26 -14.23
N ASN A 218 -6.61 0.16 -13.72
CA ASN A 218 -8.01 -0.25 -13.97
C ASN A 218 -9.02 0.71 -13.32
N TYR A 219 -8.66 1.35 -12.21
CA TYR A 219 -9.58 2.14 -11.37
C TYR A 219 -9.41 3.65 -11.55
N LEU A 220 -8.62 4.10 -12.53
CA LEU A 220 -8.35 5.53 -12.74
C LEU A 220 -9.61 6.41 -12.86
N PRO A 221 -10.70 6.01 -13.54
CA PRO A 221 -11.93 6.80 -13.58
C PRO A 221 -12.54 7.00 -12.18
N TRP A 222 -12.62 5.92 -11.39
CA TRP A 222 -13.13 5.97 -10.02
C TRP A 222 -12.22 6.81 -9.10
N ILE A 223 -10.91 6.62 -9.19
CA ILE A 223 -9.91 7.39 -8.42
C ILE A 223 -10.08 8.88 -8.69
N LYS A 224 -10.10 9.30 -9.97
CA LYS A 224 -10.25 10.71 -10.37
C LYS A 224 -11.57 11.32 -9.88
N LYS A 225 -12.65 10.55 -9.87
CA LYS A 225 -13.96 10.99 -9.34
C LYS A 225 -13.92 11.15 -7.81
N THR A 226 -13.26 10.24 -7.11
CA THR A 226 -13.20 10.24 -5.65
C THR A 226 -12.30 11.34 -5.09
N LEU A 227 -11.13 11.59 -5.70
CA LEU A 227 -10.19 12.64 -5.27
C LEU A 227 -10.76 14.07 -5.37
N LYS A 228 -11.89 14.26 -6.06
CA LYS A 228 -12.60 15.54 -6.17
C LYS A 228 -13.64 15.76 -5.05
N LYS A 229 -13.88 14.77 -4.19
CA LYS A 229 -14.84 14.84 -3.06
C LYS A 229 -14.22 15.45 -1.81
#